data_AF-A0A537XF78-F1
#
_entry.id   AF-A0A537XF78-F1
#
_cell.length_a   1.000
_cell.length_b   1.000
_cell.length_c   1.000
_cell.angle_alpha   90.00
_cell.angle_beta   90.00
_cell.angle_gamma   90.00
#
_symmetry.space_group_name_H-M   'P 1'
#
loop_
_entity.id
_entity.type
_entity.pdbx_description
1 polymer ?
#
loop_
_entity_poly.entity_id
_entity_poly.type
_entity_poly.pdbx_seq_one_letter_code
_entity_poly.pdbx_strand_id
1 'polypeptide(L)'
;MGRRGARALMAIAALAAPAAGCRESTRPPPAACTARPETIAAALGGAPARVRLAGGVALSECVSRARADADLQSVGSVLTGVADGLRTRALAHADAALRLGYLVGAVERGGSHTNGIHAELIRRVEQDAALPGARAAAVAAFGRGRQAGRLYG
;
A
#
# COMPACT_ATOMS: atom_id res chain seq x y z
N MET A 1 17.14 -71.05 -30.71
CA MET A 1 17.03 -71.27 -29.25
C MET A 1 17.88 -70.19 -28.58
N GLY A 2 17.42 -69.09 -27.98
CA GLY A 2 16.17 -68.78 -27.28
C GLY A 2 16.42 -68.79 -25.77
N ARG A 3 16.73 -67.61 -25.15
CA ARG A 3 16.66 -67.22 -23.70
C ARG A 3 17.62 -66.03 -23.43
N ARG A 4 17.21 -64.75 -23.30
CA ARG A 4 16.36 -64.00 -22.34
C ARG A 4 16.95 -63.81 -20.92
N GLY A 5 17.13 -62.53 -20.53
CA GLY A 5 16.95 -61.99 -19.17
C GLY A 5 18.22 -61.49 -18.49
N ALA A 6 18.30 -60.33 -17.82
CA ALA A 6 17.35 -59.25 -17.61
C ALA A 6 18.15 -58.04 -17.10
N ARG A 7 18.09 -56.88 -17.79
CA ARG A 7 18.54 -55.60 -17.23
C ARG A 7 17.42 -55.08 -16.33
N ALA A 8 17.60 -55.18 -15.02
CA ALA A 8 16.68 -54.61 -14.04
C ALA A 8 16.83 -53.08 -14.06
N LEU A 9 15.96 -52.41 -14.82
CA LEU A 9 15.76 -50.96 -14.73
C LEU A 9 14.84 -50.70 -13.54
N MET A 10 15.43 -50.26 -12.43
CA MET A 10 14.74 -49.82 -11.23
C MET A 10 14.07 -48.47 -11.54
N ALA A 11 12.77 -48.48 -11.86
CA ALA A 11 11.98 -47.28 -12.05
C ALA A 11 11.61 -46.70 -10.68
N ILE A 12 12.29 -45.62 -10.29
CA ILE A 12 11.93 -44.82 -9.10
C ILE A 12 10.72 -43.96 -9.50
N ALA A 13 9.54 -44.37 -9.07
CA ALA A 13 8.32 -43.58 -9.20
C ALA A 13 8.38 -42.39 -8.23
N ALA A 14 8.66 -41.20 -8.75
CA ALA A 14 8.56 -39.95 -8.01
C ALA A 14 7.07 -39.62 -7.77
N LEU A 15 6.61 -39.83 -6.53
CA LEU A 15 5.31 -39.37 -6.06
C LEU A 15 5.30 -37.84 -6.04
N ALA A 16 4.73 -37.23 -7.08
CA ALA A 16 4.41 -35.81 -7.11
C ALA A 16 3.23 -35.55 -6.17
N ALA A 17 3.53 -35.13 -4.94
CA ALA A 17 2.51 -34.58 -4.04
C ALA A 17 2.02 -33.24 -4.63
N PRO A 18 0.70 -33.03 -4.82
CA PRO A 18 0.21 -31.70 -5.17
C PRO A 18 0.44 -30.81 -3.95
N ALA A 19 1.29 -29.80 -4.10
CA ALA A 19 1.37 -28.72 -3.13
C ALA A 19 -0.01 -28.04 -3.11
N ALA A 20 -0.82 -28.38 -2.11
CA ALA A 20 -1.98 -27.60 -1.73
C ALA A 20 -1.45 -26.25 -1.22
N GLY A 21 -1.22 -25.33 -2.16
CA GLY A 21 -0.86 -23.96 -1.84
C GLY A 21 -1.97 -23.39 -0.95
N CYS A 22 -1.62 -23.02 0.27
CA CYS A 22 -2.49 -22.27 1.17
C CYS A 22 -2.92 -20.99 0.45
N ARG A 23 -4.10 -21.02 -0.18
CA ARG A 23 -4.70 -19.82 -0.75
C ARG A 23 -5.31 -19.05 0.41
N GLU A 24 -4.49 -18.20 1.04
CA GLU A 24 -4.98 -17.19 1.97
C GLU A 24 -6.07 -16.40 1.23
N SER A 25 -7.29 -16.44 1.75
CA SER A 25 -8.46 -15.78 1.15
C SER A 25 -8.41 -14.29 1.43
N THR A 26 -7.47 -13.59 0.78
CA THR A 26 -7.38 -12.13 0.90
C THR A 26 -8.58 -11.49 0.23
N ARG A 27 -9.34 -10.69 0.97
CA ARG A 27 -10.38 -9.83 0.39
C ARG A 27 -9.71 -8.72 -0.42
N PRO A 28 -10.07 -8.52 -1.70
CA PRO A 28 -9.47 -7.46 -2.51
C PRO A 28 -9.76 -6.07 -1.94
N PRO A 29 -8.93 -5.06 -2.26
CA PRO A 29 -9.21 -3.68 -1.93
C PRO A 29 -10.57 -3.23 -2.54
N PRO A 30 -11.36 -2.42 -1.81
CA PRO A 30 -12.53 -1.76 -2.39
C PRO A 30 -12.15 -0.93 -3.63
N ALA A 31 -13.08 -0.78 -4.58
CA ALA A 31 -12.85 0.01 -5.80
C ALA A 31 -12.45 1.48 -5.52
N ALA A 32 -12.83 2.01 -4.37
CA ALA A 32 -12.42 3.35 -3.93
C ALA A 32 -10.89 3.50 -3.77
N CYS A 33 -10.17 2.41 -3.54
CA CYS A 33 -8.72 2.39 -3.34
C CYS A 33 -7.91 2.57 -4.63
N THR A 34 -8.56 2.37 -5.77
CA THR A 34 -7.99 2.60 -7.11
C THR A 34 -8.72 3.73 -7.84
N ALA A 35 -9.45 4.57 -7.09
CA ALA A 35 -9.99 5.82 -7.61
C ALA A 35 -8.86 6.70 -8.15
N ARG A 36 -9.20 7.62 -9.06
CA ARG A 36 -8.21 8.55 -9.62
C ARG A 36 -7.51 9.34 -8.51
N PRO A 37 -6.19 9.62 -8.63
CA PRO A 37 -5.45 10.35 -7.60
C PRO A 37 -6.10 11.66 -7.17
N GLU A 38 -6.72 12.40 -8.10
CA GLU A 38 -7.38 13.68 -7.81
C GLU A 38 -8.58 13.50 -6.87
N THR A 39 -9.33 12.41 -7.01
CA THR A 39 -10.47 12.08 -6.15
C THR A 39 -10.00 11.82 -4.72
N ILE A 40 -8.89 11.09 -4.55
CA ILE A 40 -8.31 10.82 -3.23
C ILE A 40 -7.72 12.10 -2.64
N ALA A 41 -7.02 12.90 -3.44
CA ALA A 41 -6.47 14.19 -3.02
C ALA A 41 -7.57 15.18 -2.55
N ALA A 42 -8.74 15.15 -3.20
CA ALA A 42 -9.91 15.92 -2.80
C ALA A 42 -10.47 15.43 -1.46
N ALA A 43 -10.62 14.10 -1.27
CA ALA A 43 -11.06 13.52 0.00
C ALA A 43 -10.13 13.88 1.17
N LEU A 44 -8.81 13.91 0.93
CA LEU A 44 -7.81 14.36 1.90
C LEU A 44 -8.03 15.81 2.37
N GLY A 45 -8.83 16.62 1.67
CA GLY A 45 -9.26 17.94 2.13
C GLY A 45 -9.98 17.94 3.48
N GLY A 46 -10.52 16.79 3.92
CA GLY A 46 -11.11 16.62 5.26
C GLY A 46 -10.08 16.46 6.41
N ALA A 47 -8.79 16.36 6.10
CA ALA A 47 -7.75 16.28 7.13
C ALA A 47 -7.72 17.55 8.00
N PRO A 48 -7.44 17.45 9.31
CA PRO A 48 -6.94 16.27 10.03
C PRO A 48 -8.05 15.34 10.58
N ALA A 49 -9.32 15.62 10.29
CA ALA A 49 -10.41 14.75 10.71
C ALA A 49 -10.37 13.40 9.97
N ARG A 50 -11.28 12.51 10.32
CA ARG A 50 -11.42 11.20 9.67
C ARG A 50 -11.76 11.38 8.19
N VAL A 51 -10.81 11.06 7.31
CA VAL A 51 -11.01 11.03 5.86
C VAL A 51 -11.63 9.70 5.48
N ARG A 52 -12.61 9.75 4.58
CA ARG A 52 -13.32 8.58 4.04
C ARG A 52 -13.44 8.74 2.53
N LEU A 53 -13.05 7.70 1.81
CA LEU A 53 -13.29 7.59 0.38
C LEU A 53 -14.74 7.16 0.13
N ALA A 54 -15.11 7.04 -1.14
CA ALA A 54 -16.41 6.51 -1.54
C ALA A 54 -16.72 5.17 -0.83
N GLY A 55 -17.95 5.01 -0.35
CA GLY A 55 -18.35 3.84 0.42
C GLY A 55 -17.82 3.78 1.86
N GLY A 56 -17.27 4.89 2.40
CA GLY A 56 -16.81 4.96 3.80
C GLY A 56 -15.43 4.34 4.05
N VAL A 57 -14.70 4.03 2.97
CA VAL A 57 -13.41 3.32 3.00
C VAL A 57 -12.31 4.22 3.57
N ALA A 58 -11.53 3.70 4.51
CA ALA A 58 -10.34 4.38 5.03
C ALA A 58 -9.14 4.19 4.08
N LEU A 59 -8.17 5.11 4.08
CA LEU A 59 -6.94 4.94 3.29
C LEU A 59 -6.08 3.79 3.83
N SER A 60 -6.02 3.63 5.15
CA SER A 60 -5.36 2.48 5.79
C SER A 60 -6.01 1.14 5.44
N GLU A 61 -7.32 1.12 5.18
CA GLU A 61 -8.04 -0.07 4.72
C GLU A 61 -7.60 -0.45 3.31
N CYS A 62 -7.39 0.54 2.42
CA CYS A 62 -6.85 0.30 1.09
C CYS A 62 -5.49 -0.35 1.12
N VAL A 63 -4.60 0.17 1.96
CA VAL A 63 -3.25 -0.38 2.13
C VAL A 63 -3.32 -1.77 2.74
N SER A 64 -4.00 -1.95 3.87
CA SER A 64 -4.08 -3.26 4.56
C SER A 64 -4.73 -4.38 3.76
N ARG A 65 -5.54 -4.07 2.73
CA ARG A 65 -6.17 -5.05 1.83
C ARG A 65 -5.38 -5.32 0.56
N ALA A 66 -4.41 -4.48 0.20
CA ALA A 66 -3.59 -4.68 -0.98
C ALA A 66 -2.51 -5.75 -0.72
N ARG A 67 -2.87 -7.03 -0.69
CA ARG A 67 -1.90 -8.13 -0.43
C ARG A 67 -1.42 -8.86 -1.67
N ALA A 68 -2.23 -8.90 -2.72
CA ALA A 68 -1.80 -9.48 -3.98
C ALA A 68 -0.87 -8.51 -4.70
N ASP A 69 0.08 -9.02 -5.50
CA ASP A 69 1.02 -8.19 -6.24
C ASP A 69 0.31 -7.16 -7.12
N ALA A 70 -0.76 -7.56 -7.82
CA ALA A 70 -1.56 -6.66 -8.66
C ALA A 70 -2.23 -5.54 -7.85
N ASP A 71 -2.69 -5.85 -6.63
CA ASP A 71 -3.29 -4.86 -5.74
C ASP A 71 -2.24 -3.89 -5.20
N LEU A 72 -1.07 -4.41 -4.80
CA LEU A 72 0.07 -3.62 -4.34
C LEU A 72 0.52 -2.62 -5.41
N GLN A 73 0.61 -3.07 -6.66
CA GLN A 73 0.95 -2.20 -7.79
C GLN A 73 -0.14 -1.15 -8.03
N SER A 74 -1.41 -1.55 -8.06
CA SER A 74 -2.52 -0.65 -8.38
C SER A 74 -2.74 0.41 -7.30
N VAL A 75 -2.87 -0.02 -6.04
CA VAL A 75 -3.02 0.89 -4.89
C VAL A 75 -1.75 1.71 -4.71
N GLY A 76 -0.58 1.08 -4.80
CA GLY A 76 0.70 1.79 -4.68
C GLY A 76 0.85 2.92 -5.68
N SER A 77 0.58 2.65 -6.98
CA SER A 77 0.67 3.65 -8.04
C SER A 77 -0.29 4.83 -7.83
N VAL A 78 -1.49 4.57 -7.31
CA VAL A 78 -2.46 5.64 -7.03
C VAL A 78 -1.96 6.50 -5.86
N LEU A 79 -1.53 5.87 -4.76
CA LEU A 79 -1.10 6.61 -3.56
C LEU A 79 0.19 7.40 -3.78
N THR A 80 1.15 6.88 -4.55
CA THR A 80 2.36 7.65 -4.93
C THR A 80 2.00 8.84 -5.82
N GLY A 81 1.05 8.68 -6.75
CA GLY A 81 0.54 9.81 -7.56
C GLY A 81 -0.12 10.91 -6.71
N VAL A 82 -0.88 10.53 -5.68
CA VAL A 82 -1.45 11.49 -4.71
C VAL A 82 -0.34 12.19 -3.91
N ALA A 83 0.66 11.43 -3.45
CA ALA A 83 1.78 11.96 -2.68
C ALA A 83 2.58 12.99 -3.49
N ASP A 84 2.92 12.69 -4.74
CA ASP A 84 3.67 13.60 -5.61
C ASP A 84 2.90 14.91 -5.88
N GLY A 85 1.61 14.80 -6.21
CA GLY A 85 0.74 15.97 -6.42
C GLY A 85 0.56 16.85 -5.18
N LEU A 86 0.61 16.26 -3.98
CA LEU A 86 0.59 17.01 -2.72
C LEU A 86 1.97 17.59 -2.37
N ARG A 87 3.07 16.84 -2.58
CA ARG A 87 4.44 17.27 -2.30
C ARG A 87 4.78 18.57 -3.03
N THR A 88 4.46 18.64 -4.32
CA THR A 88 4.72 19.82 -5.15
C THR A 88 4.13 21.11 -4.53
N ARG A 89 2.99 21.01 -3.84
CA ARG A 89 2.34 22.15 -3.17
C ARG A 89 2.78 22.33 -1.72
N ALA A 90 3.14 21.24 -1.04
CA ALA A 90 3.47 21.23 0.39
C ALA A 90 4.67 22.09 0.75
N LEU A 91 5.57 22.40 -0.19
CA LEU A 91 6.70 23.30 0.03
C LEU A 91 6.26 24.73 0.36
N ALA A 92 5.18 25.20 -0.28
CA ALA A 92 4.64 26.55 -0.11
C ALA A 92 3.38 26.60 0.77
N HIS A 93 2.63 25.50 0.85
CA HIS A 93 1.28 25.48 1.42
C HIS A 93 1.17 24.48 2.58
N ALA A 94 0.89 25.00 3.78
CA ALA A 94 0.77 24.19 4.98
C ALA A 94 -0.43 23.22 4.94
N ASP A 95 -1.52 23.56 4.23
CA ASP A 95 -2.66 22.65 4.06
C ASP A 95 -2.29 21.44 3.18
N ALA A 96 -1.53 21.65 2.11
CA ALA A 96 -1.03 20.56 1.28
C ALA A 96 -0.06 19.66 2.07
N ALA A 97 0.80 20.26 2.90
CA ALA A 97 1.70 19.51 3.79
C ALA A 97 0.92 18.69 4.83
N LEU A 98 -0.15 19.24 5.42
CA LEU A 98 -1.05 18.51 6.33
C LEU A 98 -1.67 17.28 5.63
N ARG A 99 -2.20 17.46 4.42
CA ARG A 99 -2.82 16.37 3.64
C ARG A 99 -1.81 15.30 3.25
N LEU A 100 -0.60 15.71 2.85
CA LEU A 100 0.51 14.79 2.54
C LEU A 100 0.90 13.98 3.78
N GLY A 101 1.04 14.64 4.93
CA GLY A 101 1.29 13.98 6.20
C GLY A 101 0.20 12.96 6.51
N TYR A 102 -1.08 13.34 6.38
CA TYR A 102 -2.21 12.44 6.61
C TYR A 102 -2.13 11.17 5.75
N LEU A 103 -1.83 11.31 4.46
CA LEU A 103 -1.63 10.19 3.56
C LEU A 103 -0.52 9.25 4.07
N VAL A 104 0.65 9.77 4.41
CA VAL A 104 1.78 8.99 4.94
C VAL A 104 1.37 8.24 6.21
N GLY A 105 0.71 8.92 7.15
CA GLY A 105 0.24 8.30 8.40
C GLY A 105 -0.80 7.20 8.18
N ALA A 106 -1.69 7.37 7.19
CA ALA A 106 -2.68 6.35 6.83
C ALA A 106 -2.01 5.12 6.19
N VAL A 107 -0.98 5.33 5.36
CA VAL A 107 -0.17 4.26 4.76
C VAL A 107 0.58 3.46 5.83
N GLU A 108 1.21 4.15 6.78
CA GLU A 108 1.84 3.50 7.95
C GLU A 108 0.85 2.64 8.73
N ARG A 109 -0.33 3.20 9.03
CA ARG A 109 -1.40 2.50 9.76
C ARG A 109 -1.88 1.26 9.01
N GLY A 110 -2.04 1.35 7.69
CA GLY A 110 -2.45 0.21 6.88
C GLY A 110 -1.38 -0.86 6.77
N GLY A 111 -0.10 -0.48 6.83
CA GLY A 111 1.04 -1.37 6.72
C GLY A 111 1.51 -2.02 8.04
N SER A 112 1.13 -1.49 9.21
CA SER A 112 1.65 -1.90 10.52
C SER A 112 1.37 -3.36 10.91
N HIS A 113 0.36 -3.99 10.32
CA HIS A 113 -0.06 -5.37 10.64
C HIS A 113 0.14 -6.33 9.46
N THR A 114 1.15 -6.08 8.63
CA THR A 114 1.30 -6.76 7.33
C THR A 114 2.54 -7.64 7.21
N ASN A 115 3.25 -7.91 8.31
CA ASN A 115 4.47 -8.74 8.35
C ASN A 115 5.51 -8.34 7.27
N GLY A 116 5.58 -7.05 6.93
CA GLY A 116 6.54 -6.51 5.97
C GLY A 116 6.07 -6.47 4.51
N ILE A 117 4.89 -7.01 4.16
CA ILE A 117 4.37 -7.00 2.77
C ILE A 117 4.31 -5.56 2.22
N HIS A 118 4.01 -4.57 3.07
CA HIS A 118 3.85 -3.17 2.64
C HIS A 118 5.06 -2.30 2.96
N ALA A 119 6.16 -2.87 3.46
CA ALA A 119 7.34 -2.10 3.88
C ALA A 119 7.90 -1.26 2.72
N GLU A 120 7.93 -1.84 1.53
CA GLU A 120 8.42 -1.14 0.34
C GLU A 120 7.47 -0.03 -0.14
N LEU A 121 6.15 -0.24 -0.06
CA LEU A 121 5.17 0.81 -0.37
C LEU A 121 5.28 1.98 0.62
N ILE A 122 5.34 1.67 1.92
CA ILE A 122 5.55 2.69 2.97
C ILE A 122 6.81 3.50 2.67
N ARG A 123 7.93 2.80 2.42
CA ARG A 123 9.22 3.43 2.13
C ARG A 123 9.14 4.38 0.92
N ARG A 124 8.51 3.97 -0.18
CA ARG A 124 8.33 4.84 -1.37
C ARG A 124 7.51 6.07 -1.05
N VAL A 125 6.36 5.89 -0.39
CA VAL A 125 5.49 7.01 -0.02
C VAL A 125 6.18 7.98 0.93
N GLU A 126 6.98 7.49 1.89
CA GLU A 126 7.78 8.33 2.78
C GLU A 126 8.86 9.12 2.02
N GLN A 127 9.54 8.48 1.05
CA GLN A 127 10.51 9.15 0.20
C GLN A 127 9.86 10.23 -0.68
N ASP A 128 8.72 9.92 -1.27
CA ASP A 128 7.92 10.87 -2.08
C ASP A 128 7.29 11.96 -1.22
N ALA A 129 7.20 11.78 0.09
CA ALA A 129 6.68 12.77 1.02
C ALA A 129 7.77 13.61 1.70
N ALA A 130 9.05 13.39 1.37
CA ALA A 130 10.14 14.20 1.91
C ALA A 130 10.01 15.66 1.46
N LEU A 131 10.19 16.59 2.41
CA LEU A 131 10.01 18.04 2.21
C LEU A 131 11.30 18.83 2.50
N PRO A 132 12.40 18.59 1.77
CA PRO A 132 13.63 19.36 1.95
C PRO A 132 13.38 20.85 1.62
N GLY A 133 13.85 21.75 2.49
CA GLY A 133 13.70 23.19 2.30
C GLY A 133 12.28 23.74 2.53
N ALA A 134 11.34 22.91 3.02
CA ALA A 134 10.01 23.40 3.36
C ALA A 134 10.02 24.38 4.54
N ARG A 135 9.07 25.33 4.51
CA ARG A 135 8.89 26.30 5.59
C ARG A 135 8.54 25.58 6.89
N ALA A 136 8.96 26.12 8.04
CA ALA A 136 8.68 25.51 9.35
C ALA A 136 7.18 25.22 9.58
N ALA A 137 6.29 26.09 9.11
CA ALA A 137 4.85 25.89 9.18
C ALA A 137 4.37 24.65 8.39
N ALA A 138 4.96 24.39 7.22
CA ALA A 138 4.66 23.21 6.42
C ALA A 138 5.18 21.92 7.08
N VAL A 139 6.39 21.95 7.65
CA VAL A 139 6.95 20.81 8.42
C VAL A 139 6.05 20.48 9.63
N ALA A 140 5.61 21.50 10.38
CA ALA A 140 4.70 21.31 11.50
C ALA A 140 3.34 20.78 11.06
N ALA A 141 2.80 21.28 9.94
CA ALA A 141 1.53 20.80 9.39
C ALA A 141 1.64 19.34 8.91
N PHE A 142 2.72 18.98 8.22
CA PHE A 142 3.02 17.60 7.84
C PHE A 142 3.06 16.67 9.05
N GLY A 143 3.75 17.05 10.13
CA GLY A 143 3.80 16.27 11.36
C GLY A 143 2.41 16.03 11.97
N ARG A 144 1.56 17.08 12.05
CA ARG A 144 0.17 16.96 12.54
C ARG A 144 -0.66 16.05 11.64
N GLY A 145 -0.51 16.19 10.32
CA GLY A 145 -1.15 15.33 9.33
C GLY A 145 -0.79 13.87 9.55
N ARG A 146 0.50 13.56 9.64
CA ARG A 146 1.04 12.21 9.82
C ARG A 146 0.51 11.56 11.09
N GLN A 147 0.45 12.32 12.19
CA GLN A 147 -0.17 11.82 13.42
C GLN A 147 -1.67 11.53 13.23
N ALA A 148 -2.43 12.44 12.61
CA ALA A 148 -3.85 12.25 12.36
C ALA A 148 -4.13 11.06 11.43
N GLY A 149 -3.32 10.86 10.39
CA GLY A 149 -3.40 9.71 9.48
C GLY A 149 -3.18 8.39 10.22
N ARG A 150 -2.21 8.32 11.13
CA ARG A 150 -1.99 7.13 11.97
C ARG A 150 -3.17 6.81 12.89
N LEU A 151 -3.90 7.82 13.35
CA LEU A 151 -5.02 7.65 14.28
C LEU A 151 -6.34 7.35 13.57
N TYR A 152 -6.62 8.04 12.46
CA TYR A 152 -7.96 8.09 11.85
C TYR A 152 -8.02 7.69 10.37
N GLY A 153 -6.84 7.60 9.74
CA GLY A 153 -6.68 7.33 8.31
C GLY A 153 -6.98 5.90 7.91
#